data_AF-A0A4P7VS57-F1
#
_entry.id   AF-A0A4P7VS57-F1
#
_cell.length_a   1.000
_cell.length_b   1.000
_cell.length_c   1.000
_cell.angle_alpha   90.00
_cell.angle_beta   90.00
_cell.angle_gamma   90.00
#
_symmetry.space_group_name_H-M   'P 1'
#
loop_
_entity.id
_entity.type
_entity.pdbx_description
1 polymer ?
#
loop_
_entity_poly.entity_id
_entity_poly.type
_entity_poly.pdbx_seq_one_letter_code
_entity_poly.pdbx_strand_id
1 'polypeptide(L)'
;MRVNVEDFFAKYGSKEYRNGLYIPEDIWAMRNECFFSGAVEMEVPDNIVDTIESNKLNQERRDAEYNNISTHRVAGMEHEGNGDIDEAIIEYAESIRLGENAENDMFHAFGYSYTRIIVLLDKVKRYTEEIDYIEALLNHSMNEPERDKYVARLEKTKVKLEKQSKNGRV
;
A
#
# COMPACT_ATOMS: atom_id res chain seq x y z
N MET A 1 5.11 -26.35 24.08
CA MET A 1 4.27 -27.56 23.96
C MET A 1 4.87 -28.51 22.93
N ARG A 2 4.62 -29.82 23.07
CA ARG A 2 5.08 -30.82 22.10
C ARG A 2 3.97 -31.13 21.10
N VAL A 3 4.32 -31.17 19.81
CA VAL A 3 3.38 -31.43 18.71
C VAL A 3 3.95 -32.47 17.75
N ASN A 4 3.08 -33.25 17.11
CA ASN A 4 3.46 -34.07 15.97
C ASN A 4 3.75 -33.16 14.76
N VAL A 5 4.90 -33.38 14.11
CA VAL A 5 5.38 -32.52 13.01
C VAL A 5 4.46 -32.61 11.80
N GLU A 6 4.06 -33.81 11.40
CA GLU A 6 3.22 -34.00 10.21
C GLU A 6 1.84 -33.39 10.40
N ASP A 7 1.19 -33.65 11.54
CA ASP A 7 -0.15 -33.11 11.82
C ASP A 7 -0.15 -31.58 11.89
N PHE A 8 0.88 -31.00 12.52
CA PHE A 8 1.01 -29.55 12.65
C PHE A 8 1.10 -28.87 11.27
N PHE A 9 1.98 -29.37 10.40
CA PHE A 9 2.16 -28.81 9.06
C PHE A 9 1.08 -29.21 8.07
N ALA A 10 0.38 -30.33 8.27
CA ALA A 10 -0.82 -30.67 7.50
C ALA A 10 -1.92 -29.62 7.72
N LYS A 11 -2.09 -29.13 8.96
CA LYS A 11 -3.04 -28.07 9.29
C LYS A 11 -2.55 -26.69 8.86
N TYR A 12 -1.45 -26.22 9.43
CA TYR A 12 -1.00 -24.83 9.26
C TYR A 12 -0.18 -24.60 7.99
N GLY A 13 0.27 -25.66 7.32
CA GLY A 13 0.85 -25.61 5.97
C GLY A 13 -0.18 -25.80 4.86
N SER A 14 -1.48 -25.83 5.18
CA SER A 14 -2.54 -26.00 4.20
C SER A 14 -2.79 -24.74 3.36
N LYS A 15 -3.61 -24.87 2.30
CA LYS A 15 -4.04 -23.74 1.47
C LYS A 15 -4.79 -22.66 2.25
N GLU A 16 -5.55 -23.05 3.27
CA GLU A 16 -6.26 -22.12 4.15
C GLU A 16 -5.28 -21.16 4.85
N TYR A 17 -4.09 -21.67 5.21
CA TYR A 17 -3.01 -20.90 5.82
C TYR A 17 -1.98 -20.43 4.78
N ARG A 18 -2.41 -20.29 3.52
CA ARG A 18 -1.57 -19.88 2.37
C ARG A 18 -0.25 -20.65 2.27
N ASN A 19 -0.34 -21.96 2.45
CA ASN A 19 0.82 -22.87 2.44
C ASN A 19 1.85 -22.56 3.54
N GLY A 20 1.36 -22.14 4.71
CA GLY A 20 2.19 -21.84 5.88
C GLY A 20 2.85 -20.47 5.87
N LEU A 21 2.29 -19.51 5.10
CA LEU A 21 2.72 -18.11 5.12
C LEU A 21 2.68 -17.49 6.53
N TYR A 22 1.75 -17.97 7.35
CA TYR A 22 1.52 -17.43 8.70
C TYR A 22 2.37 -18.12 9.78
N ILE A 23 3.09 -19.19 9.41
CA ILE A 23 3.99 -19.91 10.30
C ILE A 23 5.29 -19.10 10.45
N PRO A 24 5.72 -18.77 11.69
CA PRO A 24 6.99 -18.13 11.96
C PRO A 24 8.20 -18.89 11.38
N GLU A 25 9.23 -18.15 10.96
CA GLU A 25 10.41 -18.71 10.27
C GLU A 25 11.20 -19.69 11.14
N ASP A 26 11.28 -19.45 12.45
CA ASP A 26 11.90 -20.35 13.41
C ASP A 26 11.19 -21.71 13.48
N ILE A 27 9.85 -21.73 13.36
CA ILE A 27 9.09 -22.99 13.29
C ILE A 27 9.34 -23.73 11.98
N TRP A 28 9.53 -23.01 10.87
CA TRP A 28 9.97 -23.61 9.61
C TRP A 28 11.39 -24.21 9.72
N ALA A 29 12.30 -23.55 10.44
CA ALA A 29 13.63 -24.08 10.70
C ALA A 29 13.56 -25.37 11.54
N MET A 30 12.78 -25.38 12.62
CA MET A 30 12.55 -26.56 13.46
C MET A 30 11.99 -27.75 12.66
N ARG A 31 11.07 -27.51 11.72
CA ARG A 31 10.56 -28.54 10.81
C ARG A 31 11.67 -29.20 10.01
N ASN A 32 12.56 -28.39 9.44
CA ASN A 32 13.66 -28.90 8.62
C ASN A 32 14.63 -29.73 9.48
N GLU A 33 14.94 -29.30 10.71
CA GLU A 33 15.75 -30.07 11.65
C GLU A 33 15.11 -31.43 12.00
N CYS A 34 13.80 -31.44 12.26
CA CYS A 34 13.05 -32.68 12.50
C CYS A 34 13.09 -33.61 11.28
N PHE A 35 12.92 -33.05 10.07
CA PHE A 35 13.01 -33.79 8.82
C PHE A 35 14.38 -34.46 8.64
N PHE A 36 15.49 -33.77 8.90
CA PHE A 36 16.84 -34.34 8.77
C PHE A 36 17.20 -35.34 9.87
N SER A 37 16.66 -35.16 11.08
CA SER A 37 16.91 -36.07 12.22
C SER A 37 15.97 -37.28 12.26
N GLY A 38 14.89 -37.28 11.47
CA GLY A 38 13.84 -38.30 11.53
C GLY A 38 12.92 -38.16 12.75
N ALA A 39 12.95 -37.01 13.44
CA ALA A 39 12.08 -36.75 14.57
C ALA A 39 10.63 -36.53 14.10
N VAL A 40 9.69 -37.21 14.76
CA VAL A 40 8.24 -37.12 14.46
C VAL A 40 7.51 -36.10 15.34
N GLU A 41 8.16 -35.64 16.41
CA GLU A 41 7.64 -34.64 17.33
C GLU A 41 8.63 -33.47 17.46
N MET A 42 8.10 -32.27 17.65
CA MET A 42 8.89 -31.07 17.92
C MET A 42 8.34 -30.30 19.13
N GLU A 43 9.22 -29.60 19.83
CA GLU A 43 8.84 -28.69 20.90
C GLU A 43 8.72 -27.27 20.34
N VAL A 44 7.50 -26.73 20.38
CA VAL A 44 7.17 -25.39 19.91
C VAL A 44 6.75 -24.50 21.08
N PRO A 45 6.83 -23.16 20.95
CA PRO A 45 6.28 -22.26 21.96
C PRO A 45 4.80 -22.55 22.25
N ASP A 46 4.37 -22.38 23.50
CA ASP A 46 2.97 -22.66 23.90
C ASP A 46 1.97 -21.74 23.20
N ASN A 47 2.39 -20.52 22.86
CA ASN A 47 1.58 -19.52 22.19
C ASN A 47 1.67 -19.60 20.65
N ILE A 48 2.23 -20.66 20.07
CA ILE A 48 2.48 -20.70 18.62
C ILE A 48 1.17 -20.66 17.81
N VAL A 49 0.11 -21.29 18.31
CA VAL A 49 -1.20 -21.28 17.66
C VAL A 49 -1.74 -19.84 17.60
N ASP A 50 -1.74 -19.15 18.74
CA ASP A 50 -2.18 -17.75 18.82
C ASP A 50 -1.35 -16.82 17.92
N THR A 51 -0.05 -17.11 17.80
CA THR A 51 0.88 -16.37 16.93
C THR A 51 0.51 -16.55 15.46
N ILE A 52 0.26 -17.79 15.03
CA ILE A 52 -0.15 -18.11 13.65
C ILE A 52 -1.49 -17.46 13.31
N GLU A 53 -2.48 -17.54 14.21
CA GLU A 53 -3.78 -16.92 13.99
C GLU A 53 -3.69 -15.38 13.96
N SER A 54 -2.86 -14.79 14.82
CA SER A 54 -2.60 -13.34 14.79
C SER A 54 -1.92 -12.90 13.49
N ASN A 55 -0.96 -13.69 12.99
CA ASN A 55 -0.30 -13.44 11.70
C ASN A 55 -1.29 -13.52 10.53
N LYS A 56 -2.19 -14.51 10.55
CA LYS A 56 -3.27 -14.67 9.57
C LYS A 56 -4.17 -13.44 9.54
N LEU A 57 -4.71 -13.03 10.69
CA LEU A 57 -5.59 -11.87 10.81
C LEU A 57 -4.90 -10.58 10.34
N ASN A 58 -3.64 -10.37 10.75
CA ASN A 58 -2.87 -9.21 10.33
C ASN A 58 -2.65 -9.17 8.81
N GLN A 59 -2.36 -10.32 8.19
CA GLN A 59 -2.22 -10.38 6.74
C GLN A 59 -3.57 -10.13 6.03
N GLU A 60 -4.65 -10.72 6.50
CA GLU A 60 -5.99 -10.52 5.92
C GLU A 60 -6.41 -9.05 5.98
N ARG A 61 -6.12 -8.37 7.09
CA ARG A 61 -6.35 -6.92 7.23
C ARG A 61 -5.49 -6.11 6.25
N ARG A 62 -4.20 -6.40 6.15
CA ARG A 62 -3.31 -5.74 5.17
C ARG A 62 -3.79 -5.93 3.74
N ASP A 63 -4.23 -7.14 3.39
CA ASP A 63 -4.75 -7.44 2.06
C ASP A 63 -6.06 -6.67 1.79
N ALA A 64 -6.94 -6.57 2.79
CA ALA A 64 -8.17 -5.80 2.68
C ALA A 64 -7.90 -4.30 2.46
N GLU A 65 -6.98 -3.70 3.23
CA GLU A 65 -6.52 -2.32 3.05
C GLU A 65 -5.93 -2.10 1.66
N TYR A 66 -5.00 -2.96 1.24
CA TYR A 66 -4.36 -2.89 -0.07
C TYR A 66 -5.39 -2.97 -1.21
N ASN A 67 -6.35 -3.89 -1.12
CA ASN A 67 -7.40 -4.06 -2.12
C ASN A 67 -8.31 -2.83 -2.20
N ASN A 68 -8.64 -2.23 -1.05
CA ASN A 68 -9.46 -1.02 -1.01
C ASN A 68 -8.75 0.15 -1.69
N ILE A 69 -7.49 0.40 -1.35
CA ILE A 69 -6.63 1.43 -1.98
C ILE A 69 -6.54 1.20 -3.50
N SER A 70 -6.28 -0.04 -3.90
CA SER A 70 -6.11 -0.41 -5.30
C SER A 70 -7.40 -0.29 -6.11
N THR A 71 -8.56 -0.55 -5.50
CA THR A 71 -9.87 -0.42 -6.16
C THR A 71 -10.08 1.02 -6.64
N HIS A 72 -9.89 1.99 -5.75
CA HIS A 72 -9.99 3.41 -6.10
C HIS A 72 -8.92 3.84 -7.11
N ARG A 73 -7.69 3.34 -6.99
CA ARG A 73 -6.64 3.61 -8.01
C ARG A 73 -7.05 3.14 -9.40
N VAL A 74 -7.62 1.93 -9.50
CA VAL A 74 -8.06 1.35 -10.77
C VAL A 74 -9.27 2.09 -11.32
N ALA A 75 -10.24 2.45 -10.48
CA ALA A 75 -11.37 3.28 -10.89
C ALA A 75 -10.92 4.64 -11.44
N GLY A 76 -9.95 5.29 -10.79
CA GLY A 76 -9.36 6.54 -11.29
C GLY A 76 -8.69 6.39 -12.66
N MET A 77 -8.03 5.26 -12.92
CA MET A 77 -7.46 4.95 -14.24
C MET A 77 -8.55 4.76 -15.30
N GLU A 78 -9.65 4.11 -14.95
CA GLU A 78 -10.78 3.87 -15.85
C GLU A 78 -11.47 5.18 -16.24
N HIS A 79 -11.84 6.01 -15.26
CA HIS A 79 -12.40 7.34 -15.51
C HIS A 79 -11.45 8.23 -16.31
N GLU A 80 -10.16 8.20 -16.00
CA GLU A 80 -9.17 8.95 -16.78
C GLU A 80 -9.13 8.47 -18.25
N GLY A 81 -9.18 7.16 -18.48
CA GLY A 81 -9.22 6.56 -19.81
C GLY A 81 -10.48 6.94 -20.61
N ASN A 82 -11.61 7.13 -19.92
CA ASN A 82 -12.88 7.56 -20.52
C ASN A 82 -12.95 9.08 -20.75
N GLY A 83 -12.02 9.85 -20.17
CA GLY A 83 -12.02 11.31 -20.23
C GLY A 83 -12.85 11.98 -19.14
N ASP A 84 -13.34 11.21 -18.17
CA ASP A 84 -14.09 11.66 -17.00
C ASP A 84 -13.11 12.22 -15.95
N ILE A 85 -12.54 13.40 -16.23
CA ILE A 85 -11.39 13.93 -15.48
C ILE A 85 -11.74 14.22 -14.02
N ASP A 86 -12.94 14.73 -13.73
CA ASP A 86 -13.35 15.09 -12.37
C ASP A 86 -13.57 13.82 -11.53
N GLU A 87 -14.20 12.80 -12.11
CA GLU A 87 -14.38 11.48 -11.51
C GLU A 87 -13.03 10.79 -11.25
N ALA A 88 -12.10 10.88 -12.20
CA ALA A 88 -10.75 10.35 -12.01
C ALA A 88 -10.01 11.02 -10.85
N ILE A 89 -10.14 12.35 -10.71
CA ILE A 89 -9.56 13.09 -9.57
C ILE A 89 -10.14 12.61 -8.25
N ILE A 90 -11.46 12.39 -8.17
CA ILE A 90 -12.12 11.88 -6.95
C ILE A 90 -11.57 10.51 -6.56
N GLU A 91 -11.48 9.58 -7.51
CA GLU A 91 -11.01 8.22 -7.24
C GLU A 91 -9.52 8.17 -6.86
N TYR A 92 -8.66 8.96 -7.53
CA TYR A 92 -7.26 9.05 -7.11
C TYR A 92 -7.11 9.72 -5.74
N ALA A 93 -7.92 10.73 -5.42
CA ALA A 93 -7.91 11.37 -4.11
C ALA A 93 -8.29 10.38 -3.01
N GLU A 94 -9.31 9.54 -3.26
CA GLU A 94 -9.74 8.53 -2.30
C GLU A 94 -8.71 7.41 -2.12
N SER A 95 -8.05 6.98 -3.21
CA SER A 95 -6.92 6.05 -3.15
C SER A 95 -5.79 6.58 -2.25
N ILE A 96 -5.44 7.87 -2.40
CA ILE A 96 -4.44 8.54 -1.55
C ILE A 96 -4.93 8.61 -0.11
N ARG A 97 -6.17 9.07 0.11
CA ARG A 97 -6.75 9.19 1.46
C ARG A 97 -6.72 7.85 2.20
N LEU A 98 -7.09 6.75 1.56
CA LEU A 98 -7.04 5.42 2.15
C LEU A 98 -5.60 4.97 2.44
N GLY A 99 -4.69 5.25 1.50
CA GLY A 99 -3.27 4.91 1.63
C GLY A 99 -2.55 5.62 2.77
N GLU A 100 -2.76 6.93 2.90
CA GLU A 100 -2.17 7.74 3.98
C GLU A 100 -2.73 7.38 5.37
N ASN A 101 -3.93 6.78 5.42
CA ASN A 101 -4.57 6.34 6.66
C ASN A 101 -4.38 4.83 6.93
N ALA A 102 -3.63 4.11 6.09
CA ALA A 102 -3.36 2.69 6.31
C ALA A 102 -2.45 2.49 7.53
N GLU A 103 -2.60 1.38 8.25
CA GLU A 103 -1.78 1.10 9.44
C GLU A 103 -0.31 0.85 9.08
N ASN A 104 -0.06 0.34 7.87
CA ASN A 104 1.26 0.05 7.36
C ASN A 104 1.61 1.01 6.23
N ASP A 105 2.91 1.24 6.01
CA ASP A 105 3.36 1.98 4.83
C ASP A 105 2.99 1.21 3.56
N MET A 106 1.95 1.70 2.89
CA MET A 106 1.45 1.18 1.63
C MET A 106 1.72 2.12 0.47
N PHE A 107 2.75 2.97 0.52
CA PHE A 107 3.01 3.96 -0.52
C PHE A 107 3.09 3.36 -1.93
N HIS A 108 3.61 2.13 -2.06
CA HIS A 108 3.64 1.39 -3.32
C HIS A 108 2.24 1.11 -3.92
N ALA A 109 1.17 1.10 -3.12
CA ALA A 109 -0.21 0.87 -3.56
C ALA A 109 -0.89 2.13 -4.13
N PHE A 110 -0.53 3.33 -3.65
CA PHE A 110 -1.18 4.60 -4.01
C PHE A 110 -0.25 5.70 -4.54
N GLY A 111 1.06 5.52 -4.56
CA GLY A 111 2.02 6.52 -5.07
C GLY A 111 1.79 6.87 -6.55
N TYR A 112 1.26 5.93 -7.33
CA TYR A 112 0.78 6.20 -8.69
C TYR A 112 -0.37 7.22 -8.71
N SER A 113 -1.31 7.14 -7.77
CA SER A 113 -2.45 8.04 -7.65
C SER A 113 -2.00 9.48 -7.45
N TYR A 114 -0.95 9.73 -6.64
CA TYR A 114 -0.31 11.05 -6.53
C TYR A 114 0.17 11.57 -7.88
N THR A 115 0.94 10.74 -8.61
CA THR A 115 1.48 11.13 -9.91
C THR A 115 0.38 11.51 -10.89
N ARG A 116 -0.75 10.80 -10.86
CA ARG A 116 -1.88 11.07 -11.76
C ARG A 116 -2.70 12.28 -11.34
N ILE A 117 -3.11 12.39 -10.07
CA ILE A 117 -3.96 13.50 -9.62
C ILE A 117 -3.28 14.85 -9.82
N ILE A 118 -1.96 14.95 -9.58
CA ILE A 118 -1.17 16.16 -9.82
C ILE A 118 -1.22 16.60 -11.29
N VAL A 119 -1.18 15.63 -12.22
CA VAL A 119 -1.29 15.92 -13.66
C VAL A 119 -2.70 16.35 -14.03
N LEU A 120 -3.73 15.71 -13.46
CA LEU A 120 -5.12 16.02 -13.76
C LEU A 120 -5.53 17.40 -13.23
N LEU A 121 -5.13 17.75 -12.00
CA LEU A 121 -5.39 19.06 -11.39
C LEU A 121 -4.81 20.22 -12.21
N ASP A 122 -3.62 20.03 -12.79
CA ASP A 122 -3.03 21.01 -13.72
C ASP A 122 -3.88 21.20 -14.98
N LYS A 123 -4.41 20.11 -15.56
CA LYS A 123 -5.29 20.17 -16.75
C LYS A 123 -6.54 21.00 -16.49
N VAL A 124 -7.15 20.84 -15.32
CA VAL A 124 -8.35 21.58 -14.91
C VAL A 124 -8.04 22.90 -14.18
N LYS A 125 -6.76 23.27 -14.09
CA LYS A 125 -6.27 24.53 -13.49
C LYS A 125 -6.65 24.71 -12.01
N ARG A 126 -6.74 23.61 -11.26
CA ARG A 126 -6.95 23.56 -9.80
C ARG A 126 -5.59 23.61 -9.08
N TYR A 127 -4.87 24.71 -9.25
CA TYR A 127 -3.46 24.81 -8.85
C TYR A 127 -3.24 24.79 -7.32
N THR A 128 -4.19 25.26 -6.53
CA THR A 128 -4.11 25.19 -5.07
C THR A 128 -4.04 23.74 -4.61
N GLU A 129 -4.96 22.90 -5.08
CA GLU A 129 -4.97 21.48 -4.74
C GLU A 129 -3.77 20.75 -5.34
N GLU A 130 -3.33 21.12 -6.55
CA GLU A 130 -2.11 20.54 -7.13
C GLU A 130 -0.89 20.78 -6.23
N ILE A 131 -0.76 21.98 -5.65
CA ILE A 131 0.31 22.32 -4.70
C ILE A 131 0.21 21.42 -3.46
N ASP A 132 -0.97 21.28 -2.87
CA ASP A 132 -1.19 20.46 -1.68
C ASP A 132 -0.76 19.00 -1.91
N TYR A 133 -1.14 18.42 -3.05
CA TYR A 133 -0.75 17.05 -3.41
C TYR A 133 0.75 16.92 -3.72
N ILE A 134 1.39 17.92 -4.34
CA ILE A 134 2.85 17.89 -4.56
C ILE A 134 3.60 17.96 -3.23
N GLU A 135 3.19 18.86 -2.32
CA GLU A 135 3.83 19.00 -1.00
C GLU A 135 3.65 17.73 -0.17
N ALA A 136 2.46 17.13 -0.18
CA ALA A 136 2.21 15.84 0.46
C ALA A 136 3.07 14.71 -0.13
N LEU A 137 3.16 14.62 -1.47
CA LEU A 137 4.00 13.65 -2.15
C LEU A 137 5.47 13.79 -1.76
N LEU A 138 6.00 15.01 -1.65
CA LEU A 138 7.40 15.26 -1.30
C LEU A 138 7.78 14.81 0.12
N ASN A 139 6.81 14.58 1.00
CA ASN A 139 7.05 14.01 2.32
C ASN A 139 7.33 12.49 2.29
N HIS A 140 7.04 11.81 1.17
CA HIS A 140 7.35 10.41 0.99
C HIS A 140 8.81 10.16 0.57
N SER A 141 9.26 8.94 0.82
CA SER A 141 10.58 8.49 0.37
C SER A 141 10.59 8.34 -1.16
N MET A 142 11.51 9.04 -1.82
CA MET A 142 11.72 8.98 -3.27
C MET A 142 13.18 9.31 -3.60
N ASN A 143 13.64 8.88 -4.78
CA ASN A 143 14.99 9.17 -5.26
C ASN A 143 15.17 10.67 -5.59
N GLU A 144 16.41 11.15 -5.60
CA GLU A 144 16.73 12.57 -5.84
C GLU A 144 16.20 13.09 -7.19
N PRO A 145 16.37 12.39 -8.34
CA PRO A 145 15.82 12.87 -9.61
C PRO A 145 14.30 13.07 -9.60
N GLU A 146 13.56 12.17 -8.94
CA GLU A 146 12.11 12.27 -8.81
C GLU A 146 11.70 13.42 -7.89
N ARG A 147 12.43 13.59 -6.78
CA ARG A 147 12.23 14.73 -5.86
C ARG A 147 12.43 16.06 -6.58
N ASP A 148 13.53 16.21 -7.30
CA ASP A 148 13.86 17.44 -8.04
C ASP A 148 12.80 17.78 -9.08
N LYS A 149 12.26 16.77 -9.78
CA LYS A 149 11.14 16.92 -10.71
C LYS A 149 9.92 17.53 -10.03
N TYR A 150 9.53 17.04 -8.85
CA TYR A 150 8.34 17.54 -8.15
C TYR A 150 8.58 18.89 -7.46
N VAL A 151 9.78 19.16 -6.95
CA VAL A 151 10.17 20.51 -6.48
C VAL A 151 10.07 21.53 -7.61
N ALA A 152 10.62 21.23 -8.78
CA ALA A 152 10.53 22.12 -9.95
C ALA A 152 9.07 22.33 -10.39
N ARG A 153 8.24 21.28 -10.31
CA ARG A 153 6.81 21.38 -10.60
C ARG A 153 6.09 22.28 -9.59
N LEU A 154 6.37 22.13 -8.30
CA LEU A 154 5.80 22.94 -7.22
C LEU A 154 6.02 24.44 -7.47
N GLU A 155 7.25 24.83 -7.73
CA GLU A 155 7.61 26.23 -8.01
C GLU A 155 6.87 26.77 -9.24
N LYS A 156 6.81 25.97 -10.32
CA LYS A 156 6.08 26.33 -11.53
C LYS A 156 4.58 26.50 -11.26
N THR A 157 3.97 25.63 -10.47
CA THR A 157 2.55 25.67 -10.14
C THR A 157 2.21 26.86 -9.25
N LYS A 158 3.08 27.22 -8.29
CA LYS A 158 2.95 28.47 -7.49
C LYS A 158 2.90 29.71 -8.38
N VAL A 159 3.77 29.82 -9.40
CA VAL A 159 3.73 30.92 -10.37
C VAL A 159 2.44 30.92 -11.22
N LYS A 160 1.92 29.75 -11.60
CA LYS A 160 0.63 29.65 -12.32
C LYS A 160 -0.54 30.15 -11.46
N LEU A 161 -0.57 29.78 -10.18
CA LEU A 161 -1.59 30.24 -9.23
C LEU A 161 -1.57 31.76 -9.07
N GLU A 162 -0.39 32.38 -8.90
CA GLU A 162 -0.28 33.84 -8.82
C GLU A 162 -0.83 34.55 -10.07
N LYS A 163 -0.57 34.00 -11.26
CA LYS A 163 -1.09 34.53 -12.53
C LYS A 163 -2.60 34.37 -12.61
N GLN A 164 -3.14 33.24 -12.18
CA GLN A 164 -4.59 33.00 -12.13
C GLN A 164 -5.28 34.02 -11.22
N SER A 165 -4.73 34.27 -10.03
CA SER A 165 -5.25 35.27 -9.10
C SER A 165 -5.19 36.71 -9.63
N LYS A 166 -4.15 37.04 -10.42
CA LYS A 166 -4.04 38.36 -11.09
C LYS A 166 -5.06 38.53 -12.22
N ASN A 167 -5.35 37.46 -12.95
CA ASN A 167 -6.29 37.47 -14.08
C ASN A 167 -7.77 37.36 -13.64
N GLY A 168 -8.04 36.86 -12.43
CA GLY A 168 -9.37 36.72 -11.85
C GLY A 168 -9.90 37.94 -11.10
N ARG A 169 -9.21 39.09 -11.15
CA ARG A 169 -9.73 40.36 -10.62
C ARG A 169 -10.81 40.93 -11.55
N VAL A 170 -12.06 40.60 -11.25
CA VAL A 170 -13.25 41.47 -11.44
C VAL A 170 -13.71 41.90 -10.06
#